data_AF-A0A3C0SW93-F1
#
_entry.id   AF-A0A3C0SW93-F1
#
_cell.length_a   1.000
_cell.length_b   1.000
_cell.length_c   1.000
_cell.angle_alpha   90.00
_cell.angle_beta   90.00
_cell.angle_gamma   90.00
#
_symmetry.space_group_name_H-M   'P 1'
#
loop_
_entity.id
_entity.type
_entity.pdbx_description
1 polymer ?
#
loop_
_entity_poly.entity_id
_entity_poly.type
_entity_poly.pdbx_seq_one_letter_code
_entity_poly.pdbx_strand_id
1 'polypeptide(L)' 'MNIRLITTGGTFDKKYDAIRGKLDFKETHLPEILDIVRLNP' A
#
# COMPACT_ATOMS: atom_id res chain seq x y z
N MET A 1 -16.19 -16.41 4.01
CA MET A 1 -15.81 -16.21 2.60
C MET A 1 -14.32 -15.92 2.61
N ASN A 2 -13.50 -16.71 1.91
CA ASN A 2 -12.05 -16.47 1.87
C ASN A 2 -11.70 -15.63 0.64
N ILE A 3 -11.01 -14.51 0.87
CA ILE A 3 -10.47 -13.64 -0.17
C ILE A 3 -8.95 -13.78 -0.14
N ARG A 4 -8.34 -14.01 -1.31
CA ARG A 4 -6.89 -13.98 -1.49
C ARG A 4 -6.51 -12.75 -2.31
N LEU A 5 -5.68 -11.89 -1.73
CA LEU A 5 -5.17 -10.70 -2.39
C LEU A 5 -3.72 -10.95 -2.82
N ILE A 6 -3.43 -10.77 -4.11
CA ILE A 6 -2.08 -10.87 -4.68
C ILE A 6 -1.83 -9.57 -5.41
N THR A 7 -0.78 -8.86 -5.02
CA THR A 7 -0.33 -7.64 -5.70
C THR A 7 1.14 -7.80 -6.06
N THR A 8 1.54 -7.17 -7.16
CA THR A 8 2.94 -7.09 -7.60
C THR A 8 3.54 -5.72 -7.29
N GLY A 9 2.91 -4.98 -6.37
CA GLY A 9 3.23 -3.60 -6.06
C GLY A 9 2.58 -2.57 -7.00
N GLY A 10 3.35 -1.54 -7.38
CA GLY A 10 2.91 -0.49 -8.31
C GLY A 10 2.55 0.81 -7.59
N THR A 11 1.47 1.48 -8.01
CA THR A 11 1.09 2.79 -7.42
C THR A 11 0.76 2.71 -5.93
N PHE A 12 0.38 1.53 -5.44
CA PHE A 12 0.15 1.27 -4.01
C PHE A 12 1.42 1.45 -3.16
N ASP A 13 2.61 1.30 -3.74
CA ASP A 13 3.88 1.37 -3.01
C ASP A 13 4.60 2.72 -3.23
N LYS A 14 3.97 3.63 -3.98
CA LYS A 14 4.54 4.95 -4.24
C LYS A 14 4.41 5.82 -2.99
N LYS A 15 5.52 6.38 -2.56
CA LYS A 15 5.57 7.40 -1.51
C LYS A 15 6.14 8.68 -2.07
N TYR A 16 5.40 9.77 -1.86
CA TYR A 16 5.88 11.11 -2.16
C TYR A 16 6.59 11.69 -0.94
N ASP A 17 7.87 12.03 -1.09
CA ASP A 17 8.63 12.83 -0.14
C ASP A 17 8.44 14.31 -0.52
N ALA A 18 7.54 14.99 0.20
CA ALA A 18 7.22 16.40 -0.05
C ALA A 18 8.38 17.36 0.30
N ILE A 19 9.31 16.95 1.17
CA ILE A 19 10.47 17.77 1.53
C ILE A 19 11.49 17.76 0.40
N ARG A 20 11.68 16.60 -0.24
CA ARG A 20 12.63 16.41 -1.34
C ARG A 20 12.00 16.54 -2.73
N GLY A 21 10.68 16.65 -2.82
CA GLY A 21 9.93 16.68 -4.07
C GLY A 21 10.03 15.38 -4.88
N LYS A 22 10.32 14.23 -4.25
CA LYS A 22 10.58 12.97 -4.95
C LYS A 22 9.43 11.99 -4.80
N LEU A 23 9.01 11.40 -5.92
CA LEU A 23 8.12 10.24 -5.95
C LEU A 23 8.97 8.98 -6.11
N ASP A 24 8.92 8.09 -5.13
CA ASP A 24 9.72 6.86 -5.13
C ASP A 24 8.87 5.66 -4.72
N PHE A 25 9.36 4.45 -5.02
CA PHE A 25 8.75 3.21 -4.53
C PHE A 25 9.40 2.80 -3.21
N LYS A 26 8.60 2.39 -2.24
CA LYS A 26 9.05 1.91 -0.93
C LYS A 26 8.45 0.54 -0.61
N GLU A 27 8.61 0.10 0.64
CA GLU A 27 7.86 -1.02 1.20
C GLU A 27 6.36 -0.84 0.97
N THR A 28 5.66 -1.95 0.79
CA THR A 28 4.24 -1.91 0.43
C THR A 28 3.39 -1.35 1.57
N HIS A 29 2.46 -0.46 1.22
CA HIS A 29 1.49 0.11 2.17
C HIS A 29 0.27 -0.79 2.39
N LEU A 30 0.22 -1.95 1.73
CA LEU A 30 -0.95 -2.80 1.74
C LEU A 30 -1.37 -3.28 3.14
N PRO A 31 -0.46 -3.70 4.05
CA PRO A 31 -0.84 -4.06 5.42
C PRO A 31 -1.53 -2.92 6.17
N GLU A 32 -0.97 -1.71 6.10
CA GLU A 32 -1.53 -0.52 6.75
C GLU A 32 -2.92 -0.18 6.18
N ILE A 33 -3.09 -0.29 4.86
CA ILE A 33 -4.38 -0.06 4.20
C ILE A 33 -5.41 -1.10 4.68
N LEU A 34 -5.01 -2.37 4.80
CA LEU A 34 -5.90 -3.45 5.24
C LEU A 34 -6.41 -3.26 6.67
N ASP A 35 -5.62 -2.64 7.55
CA ASP A 35 -6.02 -2.33 8.93
C ASP A 35 -7.07 -1.21 9.03
N ILE A 36 -7.14 -0.33 8.02
CA ILE A 36 -8.04 0.86 8.03
C ILE A 36 -9.36 0.55 7.31
N VAL A 37 -9.34 -0.33 6.31
CA VAL A 37 -10.51 -0.69 5.53
C VAL A 37 -11.39 -1.69 6.29
N ARG A 38 -12.66 -1.79 5.90
CA ARG A 38 -13.62 -2.73 6.51
C ARG A 38 -13.43 -4.17 6.01
N LEU A 39 -12.18 -4.61 5.85
CA LEU A 39 -11.85 -6.02 5.66
C LEU A 39 -11.61 -6.62 7.04
N ASN A 40 -12.64 -7.25 7.59
CA ASN A 40 -12.51 -7.97 8.85
C ASN A 40 -11.74 -9.28 8.56
N PRO A 41 -10.63 -9.57 9.26
CA PRO A 41 -9.93 -10.86 9.15
C PRO A 41 -10.81 -12.04 9.56
#